data_AF-A0A2E3MJ09-F1
#
_entry.id   AF-A0A2E3MJ09-F1
#
_cell.length_a   1.000
_cell.length_b   1.000
_cell.length_c   1.000
_cell.angle_alpha   90.00
_cell.angle_beta   90.00
_cell.angle_gamma   90.00
#
_symmetry.space_group_name_H-M   'P 1'
#
loop_
_entity.id
_entity.type
_entity.pdbx_description
1 polymer ?
#
loop_
_entity_poly.entity_id
_entity_poly.type
_entity_poly.pdbx_seq_one_letter_code
_entity_poly.pdbx_strand_id
1 'polypeptide(L)' 'MTKSQECLRHSIGVSQAVFAKLINVSVAAIKQWERGERKPSGAALKLLNVVEDKGIDAIL' A
#
# COMPACT_ATOMS: atom_id res chain seq x y z
N MET A 1 3.38 -15.54 2.62
CA MET A 1 3.11 -15.06 1.25
C MET A 1 2.59 -13.64 1.36
N THR A 2 3.45 -12.62 1.34
CA THR A 2 2.99 -11.21 1.31
C THR A 2 2.36 -10.97 -0.06
N LYS A 3 1.04 -10.79 -0.10
CA LYS A 3 0.27 -10.54 -1.32
C LYS A 3 0.74 -9.21 -1.94
N SER A 4 0.80 -9.14 -3.27
CA SER A 4 1.30 -7.98 -4.01
C SER A 4 0.47 -6.74 -3.66
N GLN A 5 1.11 -5.63 -3.30
CA GLN A 5 0.43 -4.38 -2.91
C GLN A 5 -0.49 -3.83 -4.01
N GLU A 6 -0.17 -4.15 -5.26
CA GLU A 6 -1.03 -3.92 -6.40
C GLU A 6 -2.43 -4.52 -6.18
N CYS A 7 -2.52 -5.77 -5.73
CA CYS A 7 -3.80 -6.42 -5.45
C CYS A 7 -4.59 -5.68 -4.36
N LEU A 8 -3.91 -5.20 -3.31
CA LEU A 8 -4.56 -4.43 -2.25
C LEU A 8 -5.10 -3.11 -2.80
N ARG A 9 -4.29 -2.37 -3.56
CA ARG A 9 -4.70 -1.10 -4.19
C ARG A 9 -5.88 -1.29 -5.14
N HIS A 10 -5.83 -2.34 -5.97
CA HIS A 10 -6.90 -2.67 -6.91
C HIS A 10 -8.17 -3.13 -6.19
N SER A 11 -8.05 -3.88 -5.08
CA SER A 11 -9.20 -4.27 -4.24
C SER A 11 -9.93 -3.07 -3.67
N ILE A 12 -9.23 -1.96 -3.43
CA ILE A 12 -9.80 -0.72 -2.89
C ILE A 12 -10.25 0.23 -4.02
N GLY A 13 -9.88 -0.05 -5.27
CA GLY A 13 -10.29 0.76 -6.43
C GLY A 13 -9.64 2.14 -6.50
N VAL A 14 -8.49 2.35 -5.86
CA VAL A 14 -7.81 3.66 -5.81
C VAL A 14 -6.61 3.76 -6.76
N SER A 15 -6.28 4.98 -7.19
CA SER A 15 -5.08 5.25 -7.98
C SER A 15 -3.81 5.14 -7.14
N GLN A 16 -2.65 4.95 -7.78
CA GLN A 16 -1.35 4.93 -7.08
C GLN A 16 -1.11 6.19 -6.23
N ALA A 17 -1.54 7.35 -6.71
CA ALA A 17 -1.38 8.62 -6.00
C ALA A 17 -2.24 8.70 -4.74
N VAL A 18 -3.49 8.26 -4.83
CA VAL A 18 -4.41 8.20 -3.69
C VAL A 18 -3.90 7.19 -2.67
N PHE A 19 -3.50 6.00 -3.13
CA PHE A 19 -2.93 4.96 -2.27
C PHE A 19 -1.66 5.40 -1.54
N ALA A 20 -0.76 6.09 -2.24
CA ALA A 20 0.46 6.64 -1.66
C ALA A 20 0.15 7.63 -0.54
N LYS A 21 -0.85 8.51 -0.76
CA LYS A 21 -1.28 9.49 0.25
C LYS A 21 -1.89 8.82 1.48
N LEU A 22 -2.71 7.78 1.28
CA LEU A 22 -3.34 7.01 2.35
C LEU A 22 -2.32 6.35 3.29
N ILE A 23 -1.28 5.72 2.73
CA ILE A 23 -0.26 5.04 3.55
C ILE A 23 0.96 5.94 3.85
N ASN A 24 0.83 7.25 3.62
CA ASN A 24 1.84 8.28 3.87
C ASN A 24 3.22 7.97 3.25
N VAL A 25 3.24 7.58 1.98
CA VAL A 25 4.47 7.36 1.20
C VAL A 25 4.43 8.11 -0.13
N SER A 26 5.56 8.14 -0.83
CA SER A 26 5.62 8.72 -2.17
C SER A 26 5.04 7.76 -3.22
N VAL A 27 4.49 8.32 -4.30
CA VAL A 27 4.03 7.53 -5.45
C VAL A 27 5.18 6.72 -6.07
N ALA A 28 6.40 7.24 -6.01
CA ALA A 28 7.60 6.53 -6.44
C ALA A 28 7.84 5.25 -5.62
N ALA A 29 7.59 5.28 -4.31
CA ALA A 29 7.70 4.09 -3.46
C ALA A 29 6.68 3.03 -3.88
N ILE A 30 5.41 3.41 -4.09
CA ILE A 30 4.36 2.50 -4.60
C ILE A 30 4.81 1.86 -5.92
N LYS A 31 5.30 2.66 -6.87
CA LYS A 31 5.77 2.15 -8.16
C LYS A 31 6.93 1.16 -8.02
N GLN A 32 7.91 1.43 -7.16
CA GLN A 32 9.03 0.51 -6.91
C GLN A 32 8.54 -0.78 -6.25
N TRP A 33 7.54 -0.70 -5.38
CA TRP A 33 6.99 -1.87 -4.71
C TRP A 33 6.15 -2.75 -5.62
N GLU A 34 5.29 -2.14 -6.45
CA GLU A 34 4.49 -2.86 -7.44
C GLU A 34 5.37 -3.54 -8.50
N ARG A 35 6.51 -2.94 -8.86
CA ARG A 35 7.51 -3.56 -9.75
C ARG A 35 8.44 -4.56 -9.07
N GLY A 36 8.34 -4.74 -7.74
CA GLY A 36 9.22 -5.63 -6.97
C GLY A 36 10.66 -5.14 -6.78
N GLU A 37 10.97 -3.90 -7.17
CA GLU A 37 12.30 -3.27 -7.01
C GLU A 37 12.63 -3.01 -5.53
N ARG A 38 11.60 -2.76 -4.72
CA ARG A 38 11.74 -2.50 -3.28
C ARG A 38 10.59 -3.15 -2.52
N LYS A 39 10.81 -3.50 -1.25
CA LYS A 39 9.74 -3.96 -0.36
C LYS A 39 9.36 -2.86 0.64
N PRO A 40 8.09 -2.79 1.08
CA PRO A 40 7.70 -1.92 2.18
C PRO A 40 8.44 -2.32 3.47
N SER A 41 8.82 -1.33 4.26
CA SER A 41 9.47 -1.53 5.55
C SER A 41 9.02 -0.47 6.56
N GLY A 42 9.26 -0.75 7.84
CA GLY A 42 8.96 0.18 8.92
C GLY A 42 7.47 0.51 9.04
N ALA A 43 7.16 1.80 9.16
CA ALA A 43 5.79 2.30 9.36
C ALA A 43 4.85 1.94 8.20
N ALA A 44 5.33 1.99 6.96
CA ALA A 44 4.49 1.68 5.81
C ALA A 44 4.05 0.21 5.77
N LEU A 45 4.93 -0.72 6.17
CA LEU A 45 4.56 -2.14 6.28
C LEU A 45 3.47 -2.36 7.33
N LYS A 46 3.54 -1.65 8.47
CA LYS A 46 2.48 -1.72 9.48
C LYS A 46 1.15 -1.18 8.94
N LEU A 47 1.16 -0.04 8.25
CA LEU A 47 -0.06 0.52 7.64
C LEU A 47 -0.66 -0.42 6.61
N LEU A 48 0.16 -1.04 5.76
CA LEU A 48 -0.31 -2.05 4.80
C LEU A 48 -0.95 -3.24 5.47
N ASN A 49 -0.35 -3.76 6.55
CA ASN A 49 -0.94 -4.87 7.31
C ASN A 49 -2.28 -4.46 7.94
N VAL A 50 -2.41 -3.23 8.44
CA VAL A 50 -3.68 -2.72 8.99
C VAL A 50 -4.74 -2.60 7.90
N VAL A 51 -4.39 -2.07 6.73
CA VAL A 51 -5.31 -1.96 5.59
C VAL A 51 -5.71 -3.34 5.06
N GLU A 52 -4.79 -4.30 5.06
CA GLU A 52 -5.08 -5.69 4.67
C GLU A 52 -6.02 -6.39 5.66
N ASP A 53 -5.83 -6.17 6.96
CA ASP A 53 -6.60 -6.83 8.03
C ASP A 53 -7.98 -6.18 8.25
N LYS A 54 -8.04 -4.84 8.23
CA LYS A 54 -9.21 -4.07 8.65
C LYS A 54 -9.86 -3.27 7.53
N GLY A 55 -9.28 -3.27 6.33
CA GLY A 55 -9.72 -2.42 5.23
C GLY A 55 -9.20 -0.98 5.34
N ILE A 56 -9.53 -0.18 4.32
CA ILE A 56 -9.07 1.21 4.21
C ILE A 56 -9.68 2.12 5.29
N ASP A 57 -10.86 1.77 5.81
CA ASP A 57 -11.55 2.52 6.86
C ASP A 57 -10.74 2.62 8.16
N ALA A 58 -9.76 1.75 8.37
CA ALA A 58 -8.89 1.79 9.54
C ALA A 58 -7.82 2.90 9.51
N ILE A 59 -7.62 3.56 8.36
CA ILE A 59 -6.62 4.62 8.18
C ILE A 59 -7.21 5.93 7.62
N LEU A 60 -8.54 6.01 7.51
CA LEU A 60 -9.29 7.21 7.13
C LEU A 60 -9.58 8.12 8.33
#